data_AF-A0A7X3ZZG8-F1
#
_entry.id   AF-A0A7X3ZZG8-F1
#
_cell.length_a   1.000
_cell.length_b   1.000
_cell.length_c   1.000
_cell.angle_alpha   90.00
_cell.angle_beta   90.00
_cell.angle_gamma   90.00
#
_symmetry.space_group_name_H-M   'P 1'
#
loop_
_entity.id
_entity.type
_entity.pdbx_description
1 polymer ?
#
loop_
_entity_poly.entity_id
_entity_poly.type
_entity_poly.pdbx_seq_one_letter_code
_entity_poly.pdbx_strand_id
1 'polypeptide(L)'
;SATCTDGLCRARTGEPVRFENVGGGTVRQLLWDFGDGASSRRSTVDHLWQEPGFYEVALWVSDGTTASEASLRFLVEASEPQGTCEADDDTRCLQHSRFSVEMDWWAGDGRSGSGLVVREGTDDSALFRFFEPDNWEVLVKVLDGCALNDHVWVFGASATTLGYSIRVTDTVTGAVREYGNDPGTPAAAITDSQAFPGSCQPP
;
A
#
# COMPACT_ATOMS: atom_id res chain seq x y z
N SER A 1 11.30 7.85 6.63
CA SER A 1 12.61 8.52 6.83
C SER A 1 13.66 7.53 7.33
N ALA A 2 14.97 7.81 7.22
CA ALA A 2 16.03 6.90 7.69
C ALA A 2 17.06 7.55 8.61
N THR A 3 17.56 6.80 9.59
CA THR A 3 18.62 7.23 10.51
C THR A 3 19.82 6.28 10.38
N CYS A 4 21.01 6.81 10.11
CA CYS A 4 22.21 6.01 9.89
C CYS A 4 23.26 6.25 10.98
N THR A 5 23.73 5.15 11.60
CA THR A 5 24.79 5.15 12.61
C THR A 5 25.74 4.00 12.33
N ASP A 6 27.05 4.27 12.32
CA ASP A 6 28.11 3.27 12.14
C ASP A 6 27.93 2.32 10.94
N GLY A 7 27.44 2.86 9.81
CA GLY A 7 27.25 2.09 8.57
C GLY A 7 25.96 1.25 8.51
N LEU A 8 25.10 1.35 9.53
CA LEU A 8 23.75 0.77 9.53
C LEU A 8 22.71 1.89 9.53
N CYS A 9 21.86 1.90 8.52
CA CYS A 9 20.68 2.73 8.43
C CYS A 9 19.45 1.99 8.94
N ARG A 10 18.54 2.69 9.61
CA ARG A 10 17.24 2.18 10.06
C ARG A 10 16.13 2.92 9.35
N ALA A 11 15.14 2.18 8.88
CA ALA A 11 13.92 2.69 8.26
C ALA A 11 12.71 1.85 8.71
N ARG A 12 11.50 2.25 8.34
CA ARG A 12 10.29 1.45 8.59
C ARG A 12 9.56 1.13 7.30
N THR A 13 8.81 0.02 7.29
CA THR A 13 7.98 -0.38 6.15
C THR A 13 6.96 0.71 5.80
N GLY A 14 6.66 0.90 4.51
CA GLY A 14 5.68 1.89 4.06
C GLY A 14 6.12 3.36 4.16
N GLU A 15 7.24 3.66 4.84
CA GLU A 15 7.79 5.02 4.88
C GLU A 15 8.81 5.25 3.75
N PRO A 16 8.66 6.31 2.94
CA PRO A 16 9.65 6.63 1.93
C PRO A 16 10.97 7.08 2.56
N VAL A 17 12.06 6.60 1.96
CA VAL A 17 13.44 7.04 2.17
C VAL A 17 13.94 7.63 0.87
N ARG A 18 14.41 8.88 0.96
CA ARG A 18 14.98 9.59 -0.18
C ARG A 18 16.45 9.23 -0.35
N PHE A 19 16.80 8.75 -1.53
CA PHE A 19 18.15 8.46 -1.96
C PHE A 19 18.63 9.53 -2.94
N GLU A 20 19.85 10.00 -2.76
CA GLU A 20 20.46 11.01 -3.62
C GLU A 20 21.92 10.66 -3.88
N ASN A 21 22.31 10.69 -5.16
CA ASN A 21 23.70 10.64 -5.54
C ASN A 21 24.34 12.01 -5.29
N VAL A 22 25.10 12.10 -4.21
CA VAL A 22 25.88 13.30 -3.83
C VAL A 22 27.33 13.27 -4.37
N GLY A 23 27.69 12.25 -5.15
CA GLY A 23 29.00 12.13 -5.78
C GLY A 23 29.25 13.20 -6.84
N GLY A 24 30.48 13.71 -6.91
CA GLY A 24 30.91 14.66 -7.95
C GLY A 24 31.36 13.99 -9.25
N GLY A 25 31.59 14.81 -10.30
CA GLY A 25 32.11 14.35 -11.59
C GLY A 25 31.05 14.20 -12.69
N THR A 26 31.46 13.73 -13.87
CA THR A 26 30.52 13.45 -14.98
C THR A 26 29.93 12.07 -14.79
N VAL A 27 28.64 11.98 -14.42
CA VAL A 27 27.94 10.70 -14.33
C VAL A 27 27.16 10.47 -15.63
N ARG A 28 27.54 9.45 -16.40
CA ARG A 28 26.83 9.04 -17.63
C ARG A 28 25.80 7.94 -17.37
N GLN A 29 26.11 7.04 -16.44
CA GLN A 29 25.24 5.95 -16.05
C GLN A 29 25.20 5.84 -14.53
N LEU A 30 24.04 5.50 -14.02
CA LEU A 30 23.77 5.30 -12.60
C LEU A 30 22.73 4.20 -12.46
N LEU A 31 22.90 3.38 -11.42
CA LEU A 31 21.92 2.38 -11.01
C LEU A 31 21.90 2.29 -9.49
N TRP A 32 20.74 2.54 -8.91
CA TRP A 32 20.38 2.13 -7.56
C TRP A 32 19.85 0.70 -7.58
N ASP A 33 20.29 -0.11 -6.63
CA ASP A 33 19.67 -1.36 -6.21
C ASP A 33 19.30 -1.22 -4.74
N PHE A 34 18.03 -1.48 -4.39
CA PHE A 34 17.53 -1.31 -3.02
C PHE A 34 17.52 -2.61 -2.21
N GLY A 35 17.98 -3.72 -2.80
CA GLY A 35 18.10 -5.02 -2.13
C GLY A 35 16.79 -5.81 -2.02
N ASP A 36 15.67 -5.27 -2.51
CA ASP A 36 14.34 -5.90 -2.55
C ASP A 36 13.92 -6.30 -3.98
N GLY A 37 14.86 -6.21 -4.93
CA GLY A 37 14.62 -6.44 -6.36
C GLY A 37 14.18 -5.19 -7.13
N ALA A 38 13.89 -4.07 -6.46
CA ALA A 38 13.64 -2.80 -7.11
C ALA A 38 14.95 -2.07 -7.46
N SER A 39 14.93 -1.30 -8.55
CA SER A 39 16.08 -0.51 -8.99
C SER A 39 15.66 0.81 -9.62
N SER A 40 16.59 1.77 -9.69
CA SER A 40 16.33 3.09 -10.30
C SER A 40 17.57 3.64 -11.00
N ARG A 41 17.36 4.38 -12.09
CA ARG A 41 18.43 5.09 -12.82
C ARG A 41 18.40 6.61 -12.60
N ARG A 42 17.57 7.08 -11.66
CA ARG A 42 17.48 8.51 -11.32
C ARG A 42 18.54 8.89 -10.29
N SER A 43 19.13 10.06 -10.41
CA SER A 43 20.08 10.59 -9.43
C SER A 43 19.46 10.81 -8.06
N THR A 44 18.17 11.13 -8.02
CA THR A 44 17.36 11.27 -6.81
C THR A 44 16.09 10.45 -6.96
N VAL A 45 15.80 9.64 -5.95
CA VAL A 45 14.66 8.71 -5.95
C VAL A 45 14.18 8.48 -4.52
N ASP A 46 12.87 8.45 -4.33
CA ASP A 46 12.25 7.97 -3.10
C ASP A 46 11.97 6.48 -3.25
N HIS A 47 12.36 5.69 -2.25
CA HIS A 47 12.11 4.25 -2.20
C HIS A 47 11.48 3.90 -0.85
N LEU A 48 10.60 2.90 -0.83
CA LEU A 48 9.99 2.36 0.38
C LEU A 48 10.02 0.84 0.30
N TRP A 49 10.18 0.19 1.44
CA TRP A 49 10.12 -1.26 1.56
C TRP A 49 8.77 -1.68 2.10
N GLN A 50 8.24 -2.78 1.57
CA GLN A 50 6.95 -3.35 2.00
C GLN A 50 7.12 -4.37 3.13
N GLU A 51 8.29 -5.00 3.21
CA GLU A 51 8.57 -6.06 4.17
C GLU A 51 9.69 -5.64 5.14
N PRO A 52 9.61 -6.01 6.43
CA PRO A 52 10.71 -5.84 7.36
C PRO A 52 11.87 -6.76 6.98
N GLY A 53 13.11 -6.30 7.16
CA GLY A 53 14.27 -7.10 6.81
C GLY A 53 15.58 -6.33 6.82
N PHE A 54 16.65 -7.06 6.51
CA PHE A 54 17.94 -6.45 6.20
C PHE A 54 18.09 -6.32 4.69
N TYR A 55 18.39 -5.10 4.24
CA TYR A 55 18.60 -4.78 2.83
C TYR A 55 19.99 -4.18 2.65
N GLU A 56 20.65 -4.52 1.54
CA GLU A 56 21.86 -3.82 1.10
C GLU A 56 21.48 -2.89 -0.05
N VAL A 57 21.52 -1.59 0.21
CA VAL A 57 21.27 -0.58 -0.83
C VAL A 57 22.60 -0.24 -1.48
N ALA A 58 22.70 -0.42 -2.79
CA ALA A 58 23.90 -0.16 -3.57
C ALA A 58 23.64 0.92 -4.62
N LEU A 59 24.60 1.84 -4.76
CA LEU A 59 24.70 2.80 -5.84
C LEU A 59 25.90 2.45 -6.71
N TRP A 60 25.64 2.12 -7.97
CA TRP A 60 26.68 2.03 -9.00
C TRP A 60 26.62 3.26 -9.91
N VAL A 61 27.77 3.86 -10.21
CA VAL A 61 27.90 5.00 -11.12
C VAL A 61 29.05 4.80 -12.11
N SER A 62 28.92 5.36 -13.32
CA SER A 62 29.99 5.35 -14.33
C SER A 62 29.99 6.61 -15.19
N ASP A 63 31.20 7.07 -15.54
CA ASP A 63 31.44 8.16 -16.50
C ASP A 63 31.62 7.67 -17.96
N GLY A 64 31.50 6.35 -18.19
CA GLY A 64 31.75 5.70 -19.48
C GLY A 64 33.19 5.19 -19.68
N THR A 65 34.09 5.48 -18.74
CA THR A 65 35.48 4.99 -18.73
C THR A 65 35.82 4.27 -17.44
N THR A 66 35.34 4.81 -16.31
CA THR A 66 35.51 4.28 -14.96
C THR A 66 34.14 4.07 -14.32
N ALA A 67 34.09 3.19 -13.32
CA ALA A 67 32.90 2.93 -12.53
C ALA A 67 33.26 2.93 -11.04
N SER A 68 32.28 3.26 -10.20
CA SER A 68 32.41 3.26 -8.75
C SER A 68 31.12 2.77 -8.13
N GLU A 69 31.23 2.21 -6.92
CA GLU A 69 30.12 1.66 -6.17
C GLU A 69 30.20 2.10 -4.70
N ALA A 70 29.04 2.34 -4.10
CA ALA A 70 28.90 2.56 -2.66
C ALA A 70 27.68 1.79 -2.16
N SER A 71 27.77 1.18 -0.97
CA SER A 71 26.63 0.50 -0.35
C SER A 71 26.42 0.92 1.10
N LEU A 72 25.16 0.82 1.54
CA LEU A 72 24.73 1.00 2.92
C LEU A 72 23.81 -0.15 3.31
N ARG A 73 23.95 -0.65 4.53
CA ARG A 73 23.04 -1.65 5.08
C ARG A 73 21.84 -0.95 5.72
N PHE A 74 20.65 -1.43 5.41
CA PHE A 74 19.40 -1.00 6.01
C PHE A 74 18.82 -2.12 6.86
N LEU A 75 18.41 -1.78 8.09
CA LEU A 75 17.45 -2.55 8.88
C LEU A 75 16.09 -1.85 8.72
N VAL A 76 15.18 -2.49 7.98
CA VAL A 76 13.80 -2.04 7.85
C VAL A 76 12.98 -2.75 8.91
N GLU A 77 12.44 -1.98 9.84
CA GLU A 77 11.58 -2.46 10.91
C GLU A 77 10.11 -2.35 10.49
N ALA A 78 9.22 -3.15 11.07
CA ALA A 78 7.79 -2.95 10.86
C ALA A 78 7.39 -1.56 11.37
N SER A 79 6.53 -0.88 10.62
CA SER A 79 5.86 0.32 11.13
C SER A 79 4.92 -0.02 12.29
N GLU A 80 4.82 0.90 13.25
CA GLU A 80 3.86 0.74 14.34
C GLU A 80 2.42 0.81 13.79
N PRO A 81 1.46 0.06 14.37
CA PRO A 81 0.06 0.22 14.05
C PRO A 81 -0.39 1.67 14.30
N GLN A 82 -1.06 2.26 13.31
CA GLN A 82 -1.67 3.59 13.37
C GLN A 82 -3.16 3.53 13.75
N GLY A 83 -3.73 2.34 13.92
CA GLY A 83 -5.08 2.16 14.44
C GLY A 83 -5.26 0.79 15.09
N THR A 84 -6.52 0.42 15.28
CA THR A 84 -6.91 -0.76 16.08
C THR A 84 -7.53 -1.86 15.21
N CYS A 85 -7.33 -1.83 13.90
CA CYS A 85 -7.83 -2.90 13.03
C CYS A 85 -7.13 -4.22 13.35
N GLU A 86 -7.91 -5.26 13.60
CA GLU A 86 -7.45 -6.64 13.73
C GLU A 86 -7.88 -7.41 12.47
N ALA A 87 -6.92 -8.03 11.78
CA ALA A 87 -7.20 -8.76 10.55
C ALA A 87 -7.66 -10.19 10.85
N ASP A 88 -8.63 -10.67 10.08
CA ASP A 88 -9.14 -12.03 10.13
C ASP A 88 -9.56 -12.50 8.72
N ASP A 89 -10.45 -13.49 8.63
CA ASP A 89 -10.86 -14.10 7.36
C ASP A 89 -11.79 -13.20 6.52
N ASP A 90 -12.48 -12.22 7.11
CA ASP A 90 -13.39 -11.29 6.43
C ASP A 90 -13.01 -9.81 6.58
N THR A 91 -12.00 -9.50 7.39
CA THR A 91 -11.49 -8.15 7.62
C THR A 91 -10.06 -7.97 7.08
N ARG A 92 -9.89 -7.03 6.13
CA ARG A 92 -8.56 -6.57 5.71
C ARG A 92 -8.21 -5.27 6.42
N CYS A 93 -7.06 -5.26 7.09
CA CYS A 93 -6.46 -4.04 7.63
C CYS A 93 -5.54 -3.38 6.62
N LEU A 94 -5.70 -2.07 6.44
CA LEU A 94 -4.93 -1.23 5.52
C LEU A 94 -4.39 0.01 6.25
N GLN A 95 -3.39 0.66 5.65
CA GLN A 95 -2.72 1.86 6.15
C GLN A 95 -2.25 1.66 7.59
N HIS A 96 -1.35 0.69 7.79
CA HIS A 96 -0.76 0.37 9.09
C HIS A 96 -1.82 0.04 10.15
N SER A 97 -2.77 -0.82 9.82
CA SER A 97 -3.90 -1.19 10.69
C SER A 97 -4.83 -0.04 11.08
N ARG A 98 -4.82 1.07 10.35
CA ARG A 98 -5.75 2.17 10.60
C ARG A 98 -7.14 1.91 10.04
N PHE A 99 -7.22 1.38 8.82
CA PHE A 99 -8.50 1.18 8.14
C PHE A 99 -8.88 -0.29 8.13
N SER A 100 -10.11 -0.61 8.54
CA SER A 100 -10.71 -1.92 8.27
C SER A 100 -11.52 -1.87 6.98
N VAL A 101 -11.43 -2.93 6.19
CA VAL A 101 -12.28 -3.16 5.03
C VAL A 101 -12.96 -4.50 5.21
N GLU A 102 -14.28 -4.49 5.23
CA GLU A 102 -15.16 -5.65 5.34
C GLU A 102 -16.12 -5.65 4.14
N MET A 103 -16.64 -6.81 3.78
CA MET A 103 -17.62 -6.90 2.69
C MET A 103 -18.68 -7.95 2.96
N ASP A 104 -19.91 -7.67 2.52
CA ASP A 104 -20.99 -8.63 2.39
C ASP A 104 -21.41 -8.74 0.92
N TRP A 105 -21.88 -9.91 0.50
CA TRP A 105 -22.42 -10.15 -0.84
C TRP A 105 -23.80 -10.82 -0.78
N TRP A 106 -24.60 -10.60 -1.83
CA TRP A 106 -25.86 -11.29 -2.04
C TRP A 106 -26.17 -11.50 -3.53
N ALA A 107 -26.88 -12.59 -3.81
CA ALA A 107 -27.38 -12.94 -5.13
C ALA A 107 -28.88 -12.62 -5.24
N GLY A 108 -29.37 -12.42 -6.47
CA GLY A 108 -30.79 -12.15 -6.73
C GLY A 108 -31.72 -13.32 -6.36
N ASP A 109 -31.18 -14.51 -6.10
CA ASP A 109 -31.91 -15.69 -5.62
C ASP A 109 -32.01 -15.76 -4.08
N GLY A 110 -31.49 -14.77 -3.36
CA GLY A 110 -31.55 -14.67 -1.91
C GLY A 110 -30.39 -15.32 -1.16
N ARG A 111 -29.41 -15.94 -1.84
CA ARG A 111 -28.16 -16.37 -1.20
C ARG A 111 -27.32 -15.15 -0.83
N SER A 112 -26.61 -15.22 0.30
CA SER A 112 -25.72 -14.14 0.76
C SER A 112 -24.62 -14.69 1.68
N GLY A 113 -23.63 -13.86 1.98
CA GLY A 113 -22.57 -14.16 2.95
C GLY A 113 -21.53 -13.04 3.03
N SER A 114 -20.54 -13.21 3.89
CA SER A 114 -19.38 -12.31 3.96
C SER A 114 -18.47 -12.51 2.74
N GLY A 115 -17.86 -11.43 2.28
CA GLY A 115 -16.68 -11.47 1.43
C GLY A 115 -15.48 -11.93 2.24
N LEU A 116 -14.70 -12.85 1.68
CA LEU A 116 -13.52 -13.41 2.32
C LEU A 116 -12.27 -12.77 1.76
N VAL A 117 -11.34 -12.43 2.64
CA VAL A 117 -10.06 -11.81 2.29
C VAL A 117 -9.20 -12.78 1.51
N VAL A 118 -8.65 -12.29 0.40
CA VAL A 118 -7.53 -12.94 -0.30
C VAL A 118 -6.24 -12.54 0.41
N ARG A 119 -5.36 -13.50 0.69
CA ARG A 119 -4.16 -13.25 1.52
C ARG A 119 -3.21 -12.27 0.83
N GLU A 120 -3.10 -12.40 -0.49
CA GLU A 120 -2.36 -11.51 -1.37
C GLU A 120 -2.93 -10.09 -1.34
N GLY A 121 -2.06 -9.10 -1.11
CA GLY A 121 -2.42 -7.69 -1.06
C GLY A 121 -1.24 -6.85 -0.59
N THR A 122 -1.46 -5.56 -0.38
CA THR A 122 -0.48 -4.64 0.21
C THR A 122 -1.08 -3.98 1.44
N ASP A 123 -0.35 -3.07 2.08
CA ASP A 123 -0.90 -2.20 3.13
C ASP A 123 -1.91 -1.18 2.58
N ASP A 124 -1.90 -0.93 1.27
CA ASP A 124 -2.80 0.03 0.61
C ASP A 124 -3.97 -0.65 -0.13
N SER A 125 -3.90 -1.96 -0.35
CA SER A 125 -4.78 -2.69 -1.27
C SER A 125 -5.25 -4.02 -0.72
N ALA A 126 -6.55 -4.26 -0.84
CA ALA A 126 -7.24 -5.48 -0.45
C ALA A 126 -7.82 -6.19 -1.68
N LEU A 127 -7.78 -7.52 -1.67
CA LEU A 127 -8.51 -8.36 -2.61
C LEU A 127 -9.52 -9.21 -1.83
N PHE A 128 -10.70 -9.39 -2.40
CA PHE A 128 -11.76 -10.22 -1.82
C PHE A 128 -12.31 -11.21 -2.84
N ARG A 129 -12.80 -12.32 -2.30
CA ARG A 129 -13.54 -13.37 -3.01
C ARG A 129 -14.84 -13.66 -2.26
N PHE A 130 -15.80 -14.32 -2.92
CA PHE A 130 -17.07 -14.68 -2.28
C PHE A 130 -17.19 -16.17 -1.96
N PHE A 131 -16.69 -17.03 -2.85
CA PHE A 131 -16.89 -18.48 -2.75
C PHE A 131 -15.57 -19.23 -2.85
N GLU A 132 -15.03 -19.27 -4.07
CA GLU A 132 -13.88 -20.10 -4.42
C GLU A 132 -12.58 -19.32 -4.16
N PRO A 133 -11.57 -19.94 -3.53
CA PRO A 133 -10.27 -19.31 -3.25
C PRO A 133 -9.61 -18.65 -4.46
N ASP A 134 -9.78 -19.24 -5.64
CA ASP A 134 -9.11 -18.84 -6.88
C ASP A 134 -9.96 -17.89 -7.75
N ASN A 135 -11.18 -17.53 -7.31
CA ASN A 135 -12.05 -16.61 -8.01
C ASN A 135 -12.15 -15.28 -7.26
N TRP A 136 -11.27 -14.35 -7.60
CA TRP A 136 -11.19 -13.03 -6.97
C TRP A 136 -12.20 -12.07 -7.60
N GLU A 137 -12.93 -11.34 -6.77
CA GLU A 137 -14.14 -10.62 -7.16
C GLU A 137 -13.97 -9.10 -7.06
N VAL A 138 -13.30 -8.62 -6.01
CA VAL A 138 -13.23 -7.18 -5.72
C VAL A 138 -11.82 -6.78 -5.28
N LEU A 139 -11.26 -5.76 -5.94
CA LEU A 139 -10.09 -5.01 -5.51
C LEU A 139 -10.57 -3.72 -4.82
N VAL A 140 -10.04 -3.43 -3.63
CA VAL A 140 -10.24 -2.17 -2.91
C VAL A 140 -8.89 -1.55 -2.61
N LYS A 141 -8.79 -0.23 -2.73
CA LYS A 141 -7.62 0.56 -2.30
C LYS A 141 -8.06 1.64 -1.33
N VAL A 142 -7.28 1.82 -0.26
CA VAL A 142 -7.40 2.96 0.65
C VAL A 142 -6.06 3.69 0.60
N LEU A 143 -6.06 4.94 0.15
CA LEU A 143 -4.83 5.66 -0.18
C LEU A 143 -4.75 6.98 0.60
N ASP A 144 -3.58 7.26 1.18
CA ASP A 144 -3.27 8.59 1.72
C ASP A 144 -3.22 9.64 0.59
N GLY A 145 -4.27 10.46 0.52
CA GLY A 145 -4.38 11.61 -0.38
C GLY A 145 -4.22 12.95 0.33
N CYS A 146 -3.75 12.95 1.58
CA CYS A 146 -3.83 14.09 2.47
C CYS A 146 -3.05 15.30 1.98
N ALA A 147 -1.85 15.05 1.43
CA ALA A 147 -1.03 16.11 0.83
C ALA A 147 -1.67 16.78 -0.41
N LEU A 148 -2.65 16.15 -1.04
CA LEU A 148 -3.25 16.61 -2.29
C LEU A 148 -4.56 17.35 -2.07
N ASN A 149 -5.42 16.84 -1.18
CA ASN A 149 -6.71 17.46 -0.93
C ASN A 149 -7.25 17.28 0.50
N ASP A 150 -6.42 16.90 1.48
CA ASP A 150 -6.82 16.68 2.87
C ASP A 150 -7.88 15.55 3.05
N HIS A 151 -7.76 14.50 2.24
CA HIS A 151 -8.63 13.32 2.32
C HIS A 151 -7.82 12.02 2.22
N VAL A 152 -8.34 10.95 2.82
CA VAL A 152 -7.95 9.57 2.50
C VAL A 152 -8.90 9.05 1.42
N TRP A 153 -8.38 8.53 0.32
CA TRP A 153 -9.19 8.15 -0.83
C TRP A 153 -9.56 6.68 -0.81
N VAL A 154 -10.71 6.34 -1.40
CA VAL A 154 -11.13 4.96 -1.64
C VAL A 154 -11.32 4.74 -3.13
N PHE A 155 -10.65 3.71 -3.66
CA PHE A 155 -10.86 3.23 -5.02
C PHE A 155 -11.24 1.76 -5.01
N GLY A 156 -11.93 1.32 -6.04
CA GLY A 156 -12.34 -0.07 -6.14
C GLY A 156 -12.74 -0.48 -7.54
N ALA A 157 -12.53 -1.74 -7.85
CA ALA A 157 -12.92 -2.37 -9.10
C ALA A 157 -13.40 -3.78 -8.83
N SER A 158 -14.55 -4.13 -9.40
CA SER A 158 -15.21 -5.40 -9.15
C SER A 158 -15.40 -6.15 -10.46
N ALA A 159 -15.06 -7.44 -10.46
CA ALA A 159 -15.20 -8.36 -11.59
C ALA A 159 -16.51 -9.18 -11.50
N THR A 160 -17.53 -8.61 -10.87
CA THR A 160 -18.75 -9.31 -10.47
C THR A 160 -20.01 -8.57 -10.88
N THR A 161 -21.12 -9.31 -10.97
CA THR A 161 -22.48 -8.75 -11.08
C THR A 161 -23.34 -9.11 -9.87
N LEU A 162 -22.76 -9.71 -8.83
CA LEU A 162 -23.46 -9.92 -7.56
C LEU A 162 -23.70 -8.58 -6.85
N GLY A 163 -24.71 -8.59 -5.99
CA GLY A 163 -24.90 -7.51 -5.05
C GLY A 163 -23.83 -7.59 -3.98
N TYR A 164 -23.30 -6.45 -3.54
CA TYR A 164 -22.34 -6.40 -2.44
C TYR A 164 -22.38 -5.04 -1.74
N SER A 165 -21.89 -5.02 -0.50
CA SER A 165 -21.58 -3.82 0.26
C SER A 165 -20.17 -3.94 0.82
N ILE A 166 -19.33 -2.96 0.51
CA ILE A 166 -17.97 -2.79 1.05
C ILE A 166 -18.07 -1.73 2.13
N ARG A 167 -17.69 -2.08 3.36
CA ARG A 167 -17.58 -1.13 4.47
C ARG A 167 -16.11 -0.82 4.73
N VAL A 168 -15.73 0.45 4.57
CA VAL A 168 -14.41 0.96 4.94
C VAL A 168 -14.56 1.79 6.21
N THR A 169 -13.81 1.44 7.26
CA THR A 169 -13.87 2.13 8.56
C THR A 169 -12.50 2.68 8.93
N ASP A 170 -12.42 3.98 9.24
CA ASP A 170 -11.25 4.54 9.93
C ASP A 170 -11.36 4.22 11.42
N THR A 171 -10.53 3.31 11.91
CA THR A 171 -10.61 2.85 13.32
C THR A 171 -10.19 3.91 14.33
N VAL A 172 -9.48 4.95 13.90
CA VAL A 172 -9.06 6.07 14.77
C VAL A 172 -10.19 7.06 14.97
N THR A 173 -10.88 7.44 13.89
CA THR A 173 -11.94 8.46 13.95
C THR A 173 -13.34 7.89 14.12
N GLY A 174 -13.52 6.58 13.85
CA GLY A 174 -14.82 5.91 13.78
C GLY A 174 -15.63 6.25 12.54
N ALA A 175 -15.08 7.00 11.59
CA ALA A 175 -15.76 7.33 10.35
C ALA A 175 -15.92 6.09 9.46
N VAL A 176 -17.04 6.01 8.74
CA VAL A 176 -17.37 4.90 7.84
C VAL A 176 -17.72 5.41 6.44
N ARG A 177 -17.33 4.66 5.42
CA ARG A 177 -17.79 4.78 4.04
C ARG A 177 -18.27 3.43 3.55
N GLU A 178 -19.42 3.43 2.89
CA GLU A 178 -20.02 2.24 2.29
C GLU A 178 -20.14 2.43 0.77
N TYR A 179 -19.79 1.39 0.04
CA TYR A 179 -19.89 1.32 -1.42
C TYR A 179 -20.53 0.00 -1.79
N GLY A 180 -21.32 -0.05 -2.86
CA GLY A 180 -22.02 -1.29 -3.19
C GLY A 180 -22.43 -1.41 -4.64
N ASN A 181 -23.00 -2.56 -4.94
CA ASN A 181 -23.62 -2.88 -6.21
C ASN A 181 -24.93 -3.62 -5.94
N ASP A 182 -25.90 -3.47 -6.83
CA ASP A 182 -27.10 -4.29 -6.84
C ASP A 182 -26.88 -5.59 -7.63
N PRO A 183 -27.57 -6.69 -7.29
CA PRO A 183 -27.41 -7.94 -8.00
C PRO A 183 -27.99 -7.84 -9.41
N GLY A 184 -27.24 -8.38 -10.38
CA GLY A 184 -27.61 -8.36 -11.80
C GLY A 184 -27.18 -7.10 -12.54
N THR A 185 -26.56 -6.12 -11.87
CA THR A 185 -25.97 -4.95 -12.53
C THR A 185 -24.45 -5.06 -12.60
N PRO A 186 -23.81 -4.58 -13.70
CA PRO A 186 -22.36 -4.42 -13.73
C PRO A 186 -21.92 -3.44 -12.63
N ALA A 187 -20.97 -3.86 -11.81
CA ALA A 187 -20.43 -3.03 -10.75
C ALA A 187 -19.66 -1.82 -11.32
N ALA A 188 -20.00 -0.62 -10.86
CA ALA A 188 -19.28 0.59 -11.20
C ALA A 188 -17.94 0.66 -10.46
N ALA A 189 -16.93 1.27 -11.09
CA ALA A 189 -15.68 1.56 -10.40
C ALA A 189 -15.90 2.59 -9.29
N ILE A 190 -15.26 2.37 -8.13
CA ILE A 190 -15.22 3.32 -7.03
C ILE A 190 -14.02 4.24 -7.27
N THR A 191 -14.24 5.55 -7.26
CA THR A 191 -13.23 6.59 -7.50
C THR A 191 -13.34 7.75 -6.51
N ASP A 192 -13.60 7.42 -5.24
CA ASP A 192 -13.90 8.38 -4.20
C ASP A 192 -12.63 9.03 -3.61
N SER A 193 -12.17 10.08 -4.29
CA SER A 193 -11.10 10.96 -3.81
C SER A 193 -11.55 11.99 -2.77
N GLN A 194 -12.81 11.93 -2.31
CA GLN A 194 -13.38 12.77 -1.26
C GLN A 194 -13.79 11.93 -0.03
N ALA A 195 -13.30 10.69 0.06
CA ALA A 195 -13.51 9.86 1.23
C ALA A 195 -12.79 10.48 2.45
N PHE A 196 -13.36 10.31 3.64
CA PHE A 196 -12.70 10.65 4.91
C PHE A 196 -11.97 12.03 5.03
N PRO A 197 -12.68 13.17 4.88
CA PRO A 197 -12.13 14.54 5.01
C PRO A 197 -11.49 14.92 6.37
N GLY A 198 -11.52 14.03 7.36
CA GLY A 198 -10.99 14.28 8.71
C GLY A 198 -9.92 13.26 9.14
N SER A 199 -9.53 12.37 8.23
CA SER A 199 -8.62 11.26 8.54
C SER A 199 -7.16 11.59 8.22
N CYS A 200 -6.85 12.83 7.87
CA CYS A 200 -5.48 13.23 7.56
C CYS A 200 -4.64 13.63 8.78
N GLN A 201 -5.27 13.73 9.95
CA GLN A 201 -4.54 13.94 11.17
C GLN A 201 -3.96 12.61 11.67
N PRO A 202 -2.71 12.59 12.18
CA PRO A 202 -2.24 11.45 12.93
C PRO A 202 -3.10 11.26 14.19
N PRO A 203 -3.19 10.02 14.72
CA PRO A 203 -3.76 9.78 16.04
C PRO A 203 -3.07 10.60 17.14
#